data_AF-A0A2Z6NE34-F1
#
_entry.id   AF-A0A2Z6NE34-F1
#
_cell.length_a   1.000
_cell.length_b   1.000
_cell.length_c   1.000
_cell.angle_alpha   90.00
_cell.angle_beta   90.00
_cell.angle_gamma   90.00
#
_symmetry.space_group_name_H-M   'P 1'
#
loop_
_entity.id
_entity.type
_entity.pdbx_description
1 polymer ?
#
loop_
_entity_poly.entity_id
_entity_poly.type
_entity_poly.pdbx_seq_one_letter_code
_entity_poly.pdbx_strand_id
1 'polypeptide(L)'
;MGRVRTKTVKKSSRQVIERYYSRMTLDFHTNKKILEEVALIPSKRLRNKIAGFSTHLMKRIQKGPVRGISLKLQEEERERRMDFVPEVSAIKTDSIEVDKETLEMIAALGMAELPGVVQVDPVPVQQVPYGRGAGAPGGRSLPPHRATEVELQSWEEYAQKRSRNPPVKSSRGTALE
;
A
#
# COMPACT_ATOMS: atom_id res chain seq x y z
N MET A 1 2.89 18.28 26.72
CA MET A 1 4.18 18.01 26.04
C MET A 1 4.29 16.53 25.65
N GLY A 2 4.69 16.23 24.41
CA GLY A 2 4.43 14.95 23.74
C GLY A 2 5.48 13.83 23.89
N ARG A 3 5.04 12.58 23.71
CA ARG A 3 5.82 11.33 23.79
C ARG A 3 6.59 11.01 22.49
N VAL A 4 7.37 11.98 21.99
CA VAL A 4 8.18 11.82 20.77
C VAL A 4 9.50 11.10 21.08
N ARG A 5 9.88 10.12 20.26
CA ARG A 5 11.12 9.34 20.44
C ARG A 5 12.28 10.04 19.73
N THR A 6 13.45 10.07 20.37
CA THR A 6 14.67 10.71 19.86
C THR A 6 15.34 9.89 18.75
N LYS A 7 16.25 10.52 18.00
CA LYS A 7 17.01 9.89 16.91
C LYS A 7 17.82 8.66 17.36
N THR A 8 18.38 8.69 18.57
CA THR A 8 19.15 7.58 19.15
C THR A 8 18.30 6.33 19.30
N VAL A 9 17.12 6.46 19.93
CA VAL A 9 16.16 5.35 20.08
C VAL A 9 15.74 4.80 18.72
N LYS A 10 15.40 5.69 17.77
CA LYS A 10 14.96 5.30 16.42
C LYS A 10 16.07 4.59 15.63
N LYS A 11 17.32 5.06 15.70
CA LYS A 11 18.47 4.49 14.99
C LYS A 11 18.84 3.12 15.56
N SER A 12 19.03 3.02 16.87
CA SER A 12 19.39 1.76 17.53
C SER A 12 18.33 0.67 17.32
N SER A 13 17.04 1.02 17.39
CA SER A 13 15.97 0.04 17.17
C SER A 13 15.99 -0.55 15.77
N ARG A 14 16.22 0.26 14.73
CA ARG A 14 16.31 -0.24 13.34
C ARG A 14 17.49 -1.19 13.19
N GLN A 15 18.66 -0.83 13.71
CA GLN A 15 19.86 -1.66 13.65
C GLN A 15 19.69 -3.02 14.33
N VAL A 16 18.99 -3.07 15.48
CA VAL A 16 18.71 -4.35 16.16
C VAL A 16 17.76 -5.21 15.32
N ILE A 17 16.75 -4.59 14.70
CA ILE A 17 15.77 -5.30 13.87
C ILE A 17 16.40 -5.87 12.59
N GLU A 18 17.24 -5.10 11.91
CA GLU A 18 17.94 -5.52 10.69
C GLU A 18 18.82 -6.75 10.94
N ARG A 19 19.51 -6.80 12.10
CA ARG A 19 20.47 -7.88 12.41
C ARG A 19 19.84 -9.09 13.09
N TYR A 20 18.83 -8.89 13.95
CA TYR A 20 18.30 -9.93 14.84
C TYR A 20 16.80 -10.16 14.64
N TYR A 21 16.28 -9.96 13.43
CA TYR A 21 14.86 -10.12 13.13
C TYR A 21 14.28 -11.45 13.64
N SER A 22 14.96 -12.56 13.39
CA SER A 22 14.50 -13.91 13.76
C SER A 22 14.34 -14.14 15.27
N ARG A 23 15.03 -13.35 16.09
CA ARG A 23 14.94 -13.46 17.56
C ARG A 23 13.89 -12.52 18.15
N MET A 24 13.52 -11.46 17.43
CA MET A 24 12.65 -10.41 17.92
C MET A 24 11.17 -10.80 17.76
N THR A 25 10.33 -10.37 18.70
CA THR A 25 8.90 -10.70 18.72
C THR A 25 8.03 -9.43 18.76
N LEU A 26 6.70 -9.58 18.86
CA LEU A 26 5.78 -8.47 19.08
C LEU A 26 5.66 -8.04 20.54
N ASP A 27 6.13 -8.88 21.46
CA ASP A 27 5.99 -8.66 22.90
C ASP A 27 7.10 -7.75 23.44
N PHE A 28 6.75 -6.94 24.44
CA PHE A 28 7.66 -5.98 25.05
C PHE A 28 8.66 -6.64 25.99
N HIS A 29 8.22 -7.62 26.79
CA HIS A 29 9.04 -8.19 27.85
C HIS A 29 10.13 -9.10 27.31
N THR A 30 9.81 -9.90 26.30
CA THR A 30 10.76 -10.73 25.55
C THR A 30 11.81 -9.87 24.83
N ASN A 31 11.40 -8.88 24.05
CA ASN A 31 12.34 -7.97 23.37
C ASN A 31 13.22 -7.19 24.33
N LYS A 32 12.72 -6.83 25.52
CA LYS A 32 13.52 -6.18 26.56
C LYS A 32 14.66 -7.09 27.04
N LYS A 33 14.40 -8.39 27.24
CA LYS A 33 15.42 -9.38 27.61
C LYS A 33 16.44 -9.61 26.49
N ILE A 34 15.97 -9.75 25.25
CA ILE A 34 16.85 -9.89 24.07
C ILE A 34 17.80 -8.70 23.94
N LEU A 35 17.32 -7.48 24.19
CA LEU A 35 18.15 -6.26 24.17
C LEU A 35 19.20 -6.21 25.28
N GLU A 36 19.05 -6.98 26.36
CA GLU A 36 20.07 -7.11 27.42
C GLU A 36 21.23 -7.99 26.96
N GLU A 37 20.94 -9.02 26.16
CA GLU A 37 21.94 -9.93 25.61
C GLU A 37 22.65 -9.35 24.37
N VAL A 38 21.89 -8.69 23.49
CA VAL A 38 22.38 -8.26 22.18
C VAL A 38 23.18 -6.96 22.24
N ALA A 39 22.86 -6.06 23.18
CA ALA A 39 23.43 -4.73 23.20
C ALA A 39 23.75 -4.24 24.61
N LEU A 40 24.92 -3.63 24.78
CA LEU A 40 25.33 -2.95 26.01
C LEU A 40 24.60 -1.60 26.12
N ILE A 41 23.40 -1.62 26.70
CA ILE A 41 22.60 -0.42 26.93
C ILE A 41 22.80 0.07 28.38
N PRO A 42 23.35 1.28 28.59
CA PRO A 42 23.82 1.72 29.91
C PRO A 42 22.69 2.01 30.91
N SER A 43 21.50 2.37 30.43
CA SER A 43 20.39 2.73 31.31
C SER A 43 19.10 1.97 31.03
N LYS A 44 18.40 1.59 32.11
CA LYS A 44 17.08 0.95 32.08
C LYS A 44 16.06 1.76 31.27
N ARG A 45 16.07 3.10 31.39
CA ARG A 45 15.12 3.97 30.67
C ARG A 45 15.35 3.95 29.16
N LEU A 46 16.61 3.92 28.70
CA LEU A 46 16.93 3.83 27.28
C LEU A 46 16.54 2.46 26.72
N ARG A 47 16.86 1.38 27.46
CA ARG A 47 16.47 0.00 27.11
C ARG A 47 14.96 -0.12 26.89
N ASN A 48 14.17 0.41 27.83
CA ASN A 48 12.71 0.37 27.72
C ASN A 48 12.18 1.17 26.52
N LYS A 49 12.79 2.33 26.20
CA LYS A 49 12.41 3.12 25.03
C LYS A 49 12.74 2.40 23.72
N ILE A 50 13.88 1.72 23.65
CA ILE A 50 14.32 0.95 22.48
C ILE A 50 13.44 -0.28 22.30
N ALA A 51 13.20 -1.06 23.37
CA ALA A 51 12.30 -2.21 23.34
C ALA A 51 10.89 -1.81 22.86
N GLY A 52 10.35 -0.73 23.43
CA GLY A 52 9.01 -0.25 23.07
C GLY A 52 8.90 0.36 21.66
N PHE A 53 9.98 0.93 21.12
CA PHE A 53 9.98 1.38 19.72
C PHE A 53 10.18 0.21 18.74
N SER A 54 10.97 -0.79 19.14
CA SER A 54 11.21 -2.00 18.35
C SER A 54 9.94 -2.83 18.18
N THR A 55 9.15 -3.02 19.24
CA THR A 55 7.82 -3.69 19.14
C THR A 55 6.87 -2.94 18.21
N HIS A 56 6.89 -1.61 18.23
CA HIS A 56 6.06 -0.81 17.35
C HIS A 56 6.49 -0.96 15.87
N LEU A 57 7.79 -1.06 15.60
CA LEU A 57 8.29 -1.33 14.26
C LEU A 57 7.93 -2.75 13.79
N MET A 58 8.02 -3.76 14.65
CA MET A 58 7.62 -5.14 14.32
C MET A 58 6.15 -5.23 13.91
N LYS A 59 5.26 -4.56 14.65
CA LYS A 59 3.83 -4.47 14.30
C LYS A 59 3.57 -3.77 12.96
N ARG A 60 4.46 -2.87 12.55
CA ARG A 60 4.35 -2.17 11.25
C ARG A 60 4.88 -3.04 10.12
N ILE A 61 5.98 -3.76 10.34
CA ILE A 61 6.57 -4.70 9.38
C ILE A 61 5.55 -5.77 8.96
N GLN A 62 4.76 -6.29 9.91
CA GLN A 62 3.69 -7.24 9.60
C GLN A 62 2.60 -6.69 8.68
N LYS A 63 2.35 -5.37 8.71
CA LYS A 63 1.35 -4.72 7.85
C LYS A 63 1.90 -4.33 6.49
N GLY A 64 3.22 -4.27 6.33
CA GLY A 64 3.86 -3.87 5.10
C GLY A 64 5.29 -3.38 5.28
N PRO A 65 5.97 -3.05 4.17
CA PRO A 65 7.37 -2.63 4.20
C PRO A 65 7.54 -1.31 4.96
N VAL A 66 8.54 -1.27 5.85
CA VAL A 66 8.83 -0.09 6.67
C VAL A 66 10.08 0.60 6.13
N ARG A 67 9.96 1.90 5.82
CA ARG A 67 11.06 2.70 5.26
C ARG A 67 12.29 2.69 6.19
N GLY A 68 13.45 2.39 5.61
CA GLY A 68 14.74 2.42 6.28
C GLY A 68 14.99 1.24 7.21
N ILE A 69 14.36 0.10 6.95
CA ILE A 69 14.71 -1.21 7.52
C ILE A 69 14.83 -2.13 6.31
N SER A 70 16.00 -2.71 6.08
CA SER A 70 16.16 -3.81 5.13
C SER A 70 16.00 -5.13 5.89
N LEU A 71 15.03 -5.92 5.45
CA LEU A 71 14.89 -7.31 5.86
C LEU A 71 15.28 -8.15 4.67
N LYS A 72 16.13 -9.17 4.88
CA LYS A 72 16.50 -10.12 3.80
C LYS A 72 15.27 -10.71 3.11
N LEU A 73 14.23 -10.99 3.89
CA LEU A 73 12.94 -11.46 3.38
C LEU A 73 12.27 -10.48 2.40
N GLN A 74 12.42 -9.17 2.64
CA GLN A 74 11.88 -8.14 1.74
C GLN A 74 12.71 -7.99 0.47
N GLU A 75 14.02 -8.27 0.53
CA GLU A 75 14.89 -8.25 -0.64
C GLU A 75 14.55 -9.40 -1.58
N GLU A 76 14.33 -10.61 -1.06
CA GLU A 76 13.91 -11.78 -1.85
C GLU A 76 12.53 -11.60 -2.49
N GLU A 77 11.52 -11.10 -1.76
CA GLU A 77 10.21 -10.79 -2.35
C GLU A 77 10.29 -9.67 -3.40
N ARG A 78 11.15 -8.68 -3.19
CA ARG A 78 11.35 -7.58 -4.12
C ARG A 78 12.02 -8.08 -5.41
N GLU A 79 13.02 -8.94 -5.32
CA GLU A 79 13.66 -9.56 -6.50
C GLU A 79 12.62 -10.34 -7.32
N ARG A 80 11.82 -11.21 -6.69
CA ARG A 80 10.76 -11.95 -7.40
C ARG A 80 9.74 -11.06 -8.12
N ARG A 81 9.42 -9.89 -7.55
CA ARG A 81 8.51 -8.93 -8.19
C ARG A 81 9.19 -8.14 -9.31
N MET A 82 10.48 -7.84 -9.17
CA MET A 82 11.25 -7.14 -10.21
C MET A 82 11.57 -8.04 -11.40
N ASP A 83 11.83 -9.33 -11.14
CA ASP A 83 12.10 -10.36 -12.15
C ASP A 83 10.81 -10.87 -12.82
N PHE A 84 9.65 -10.31 -12.45
CA PHE A 84 8.38 -10.68 -13.06
C PHE A 84 8.34 -10.17 -14.51
N VAL A 85 8.66 -11.07 -15.44
CA VAL A 85 8.44 -10.88 -16.88
C VAL A 85 7.10 -11.52 -17.23
N PRO A 86 6.11 -10.76 -17.72
CA PRO A 86 4.84 -11.33 -18.15
C PRO A 86 5.05 -12.24 -19.38
N GLU A 87 4.26 -13.30 -19.49
CA GLU A 87 4.31 -14.24 -20.63
C GLU A 87 4.03 -13.55 -21.97
N VAL A 88 3.18 -12.51 -21.95
CA VAL A 88 2.88 -11.67 -23.12
C VAL A 88 3.40 -10.27 -22.84
N SER A 89 4.33 -9.81 -23.67
CA SER A 89 4.84 -8.44 -23.60
C SER A 89 3.76 -7.44 -24.00
N ALA A 90 3.58 -6.38 -23.23
CA ALA A 90 2.65 -5.30 -23.56
C ALA A 90 3.00 -4.57 -24.88
N ILE A 91 4.24 -4.70 -25.34
CA ILE A 91 4.72 -4.14 -26.63
C ILE A 91 4.26 -4.99 -27.83
N LYS A 92 3.91 -6.27 -27.60
CA LYS A 92 3.43 -7.15 -28.67
C LYS A 92 1.96 -6.85 -28.94
N THR A 93 1.71 -5.73 -29.57
CA THR A 93 0.40 -5.33 -30.10
C THR A 93 0.38 -5.53 -31.60
N ASP A 94 -0.69 -6.13 -32.13
CA ASP A 94 -0.84 -6.42 -33.56
C ASP A 94 -1.05 -5.14 -34.40
N SER A 95 -1.50 -4.05 -33.77
CA SER A 95 -1.69 -2.74 -34.39
C SER A 95 -1.11 -1.63 -33.50
N ILE A 96 -0.30 -0.75 -34.10
CA ILE A 96 0.31 0.43 -33.49
C ILE A 96 -0.39 1.65 -34.08
N GLU A 97 -1.15 2.35 -33.25
CA GLU A 97 -1.84 3.59 -33.64
C GLU A 97 -0.88 4.77 -33.56
N VAL A 98 -0.73 5.52 -34.65
CA VAL A 98 0.28 6.57 -34.82
C VAL A 98 -0.35 7.85 -35.40
N ASP A 99 0.13 9.01 -34.95
CA ASP A 99 -0.29 10.31 -35.47
C ASP A 99 0.37 10.62 -36.83
N LYS A 100 -0.16 11.59 -37.57
CA LYS A 100 0.37 11.99 -38.89
C LYS A 100 1.85 12.40 -38.84
N GLU A 101 2.22 13.25 -37.88
CA GLU A 101 3.60 13.75 -37.73
C GLU A 101 4.60 12.64 -37.38
N THR A 102 4.17 11.66 -36.57
CA THR A 102 5.02 10.54 -36.17
C THR A 102 5.19 9.52 -37.29
N LEU A 103 4.23 9.40 -38.19
CA LEU A 103 4.34 8.58 -39.41
C LEU A 103 5.35 9.18 -40.40
N GLU A 104 5.36 10.50 -40.57
CA GLU A 104 6.36 11.21 -41.38
C GLU A 104 7.78 11.05 -40.79
N MET A 105 7.91 11.10 -39.48
CA MET A 105 9.18 10.83 -38.79
C MET A 105 9.67 9.40 -39.03
N ILE A 106 8.79 8.40 -38.95
CA ILE A 106 9.12 6.99 -39.22
C ILE A 106 9.58 6.80 -40.68
N ALA A 107 8.92 7.48 -41.62
CA ALA A 107 9.29 7.46 -43.03
C ALA A 107 10.67 8.10 -43.26
N ALA A 108 10.96 9.23 -42.61
CA ALA A 108 12.26 9.92 -42.71
C ALA A 108 13.42 9.09 -42.12
N LEU A 109 13.16 8.26 -41.12
CA LEU A 109 14.13 7.32 -40.53
C LEU A 109 14.32 6.03 -41.36
N GLY A 110 13.63 5.90 -42.50
CA GLY A 110 13.73 4.76 -43.39
C GLY A 110 12.99 3.50 -42.92
N MET A 111 12.02 3.65 -42.00
CA MET A 111 11.23 2.54 -41.43
C MET A 111 9.77 2.57 -41.90
N ALA A 112 9.53 2.99 -43.15
CA ALA A 112 8.19 3.23 -43.69
C ALA A 112 7.31 1.95 -43.82
N GLU A 113 7.91 0.75 -43.88
CA GLU A 113 7.21 -0.52 -44.12
C GLU A 113 7.03 -1.38 -42.85
N LEU A 114 6.91 -0.76 -41.68
CA LEU A 114 6.66 -1.51 -40.45
C LEU A 114 5.25 -2.11 -40.44
N PRO A 115 5.09 -3.44 -40.29
CA PRO A 115 3.78 -4.08 -40.24
C PRO A 115 3.02 -3.65 -38.98
N GLY A 116 1.74 -3.31 -39.15
CA GLY A 116 0.83 -3.00 -38.05
C GLY A 116 0.69 -1.51 -37.70
N VAL A 117 1.36 -0.58 -38.40
CA VAL A 117 1.18 0.86 -38.18
C VAL A 117 -0.13 1.34 -38.79
N VAL A 118 -1.03 1.90 -37.97
CA VAL A 118 -2.32 2.46 -38.40
C VAL A 118 -2.39 3.92 -38.00
N GLN A 119 -2.69 4.79 -38.96
CA GLN A 119 -2.87 6.21 -38.69
C GLN A 119 -4.25 6.45 -38.04
N VAL A 120 -4.27 7.13 -36.90
CA VAL A 120 -5.52 7.55 -36.22
C VAL A 120 -5.65 9.06 -36.25
N ASP A 121 -6.84 9.57 -36.54
CA ASP A 121 -7.11 11.00 -36.47
C ASP A 121 -7.35 11.43 -35.01
N PRO A 122 -6.80 12.56 -34.56
CA PRO A 122 -6.91 12.99 -33.17
C PRO A 122 -8.37 13.25 -32.81
N VAL A 123 -8.89 12.49 -31.85
CA VAL A 123 -10.23 12.71 -31.28
C VAL A 123 -10.22 14.05 -30.55
N PRO A 124 -11.18 14.97 -30.81
CA PRO A 124 -11.24 16.25 -30.12
C PRO A 124 -11.47 16.01 -28.63
N VAL A 125 -10.44 16.27 -27.83
CA VAL A 125 -10.52 16.22 -26.36
C VAL A 125 -11.56 17.26 -25.93
N GLN A 126 -12.73 16.81 -25.47
CA GLN A 126 -13.73 17.69 -24.87
C GLN A 126 -13.11 18.32 -23.61
N GLN A 127 -12.81 19.61 -23.70
CA GLN A 127 -12.30 20.38 -22.58
C GLN A 127 -13.35 20.38 -21.48
N VAL A 128 -13.09 19.65 -20.40
CA VAL A 128 -13.88 19.77 -19.18
C VAL A 128 -13.68 21.20 -18.67
N PRO A 129 -14.74 22.05 -18.57
CA PRO A 129 -14.57 23.43 -18.18
C PRO A 129 -14.04 23.50 -16.75
N TYR A 130 -12.78 23.89 -16.58
CA TYR A 130 -12.26 24.27 -15.27
C TYR A 130 -12.86 25.64 -14.94
N GLY A 131 -14.00 25.63 -14.24
CA GLY A 131 -14.66 26.84 -13.77
C GLY A 131 -13.71 27.67 -12.90
N ARG A 132 -13.40 28.88 -13.36
CA ARG A 132 -12.90 29.98 -12.52
C ARG A 132 -13.98 30.32 -11.49
N GLY A 133 -13.89 29.75 -10.30
CA GLY A 133 -14.67 30.15 -9.14
C GLY A 133 -13.83 30.98 -8.18
N ALA A 134 -14.10 32.28 -8.13
CA ALA A 134 -13.75 33.11 -6.99
C ALA A 134 -14.43 32.56 -5.71
N GLY A 135 -13.80 32.78 -4.55
CA GLY A 135 -13.97 32.01 -3.32
C GLY A 135 -15.38 31.78 -2.79
N ALA A 136 -15.63 30.55 -2.31
CA ALA A 136 -16.43 30.22 -1.12
C ALA A 136 -16.15 28.75 -0.72
N PRO A 137 -16.05 28.41 0.59
CA PRO A 137 -15.75 27.06 1.04
C PRO A 137 -17.04 26.26 1.26
N GLY A 138 -17.16 25.09 0.64
CA GLY A 138 -18.30 24.19 0.84
C GLY A 138 -18.10 22.90 0.05
N GLY A 139 -18.27 21.76 0.71
CA GLY A 139 -17.78 20.46 0.28
C GLY A 139 -18.31 19.99 -1.08
N ARG A 140 -17.42 19.40 -1.88
CA ARG A 140 -17.80 18.51 -2.99
C ARG A 140 -18.49 17.29 -2.38
N SER A 141 -19.81 17.25 -2.45
CA SER A 141 -20.55 15.99 -2.40
C SER A 141 -20.21 15.20 -3.66
N LEU A 142 -19.72 13.97 -3.48
CA LEU A 142 -19.60 13.00 -4.56
C LEU A 142 -21.01 12.70 -5.11
N PRO A 143 -21.19 12.56 -6.42
CA PRO A 143 -22.46 12.06 -6.95
C PRO A 143 -22.71 10.65 -6.38
N PRO A 144 -23.96 10.30 -6.02
CA PRO A 144 -24.26 8.96 -5.55
C PRO A 144 -23.95 7.95 -6.65
N HIS A 145 -23.12 6.95 -6.34
CA HIS A 145 -22.93 5.79 -7.20
C HIS A 145 -24.31 5.17 -7.47
N ARG A 146 -24.78 5.20 -8.72
CA ARG A 146 -25.86 4.31 -9.15
C ARG A 146 -25.30 2.89 -9.05
N ALA A 147 -25.74 2.15 -8.04
CA ALA A 147 -25.44 0.73 -7.92
C ALA A 147 -25.82 0.04 -9.23
N THR A 148 -24.91 -0.79 -9.75
CA THR A 148 -25.23 -1.67 -10.88
C THR A 148 -26.23 -2.73 -10.42
N GLU A 149 -27.05 -3.29 -11.32
CA GLU A 149 -28.05 -4.33 -10.96
C GLU A 149 -27.43 -5.52 -10.23
N VAL A 150 -26.18 -5.86 -10.55
CA VAL A 150 -25.40 -6.93 -9.89
C VAL A 150 -25.09 -6.59 -8.43
N GLU A 151 -24.84 -5.32 -8.12
CA GLU A 151 -24.61 -4.86 -6.75
C GLU A 151 -25.89 -4.97 -5.92
N LEU A 152 -27.05 -4.56 -6.47
CA LEU A 152 -28.35 -4.64 -5.80
C LEU A 152 -28.74 -6.09 -5.47
N GLN A 153 -28.48 -7.03 -6.39
CA GLN A 153 -28.71 -8.45 -6.14
C GLN A 153 -27.86 -8.98 -4.97
N SER A 154 -26.60 -8.54 -4.87
CA SER A 154 -25.72 -8.94 -3.74
C SER A 154 -26.22 -8.40 -2.39
N TRP A 155 -26.82 -7.22 -2.38
CA TRP A 155 -27.36 -6.60 -1.16
C TRP A 155 -28.68 -7.24 -0.72
N GLU A 156 -29.55 -7.62 -1.66
CA GLU A 156 -30.75 -8.40 -1.37
C GLU A 156 -30.40 -9.78 -0.82
N GLU A 157 -29.44 -10.46 -1.45
CA GLU A 157 -28.97 -11.77 -1.01
C GLU A 157 -28.32 -11.69 0.40
N TYR A 158 -27.55 -10.64 0.66
CA TYR A 158 -26.97 -10.36 1.98
C TYR A 158 -28.05 -10.06 3.04
N ALA A 159 -29.07 -9.27 2.71
CA ALA A 159 -30.19 -8.96 3.61
C ALA A 159 -31.01 -10.21 3.94
N GLN A 160 -31.23 -11.09 2.97
CA GLN A 160 -31.96 -12.34 3.14
C GLN A 160 -31.15 -13.38 3.92
N LYS A 161 -29.83 -13.38 3.77
CA LYS A 161 -28.91 -14.19 4.60
C LYS A 161 -28.86 -13.71 6.05
N ARG A 162 -28.96 -12.40 6.28
CA ARG A 162 -29.02 -11.79 7.61
C ARG A 162 -30.36 -12.02 8.32
N SER A 163 -31.47 -12.11 7.59
CA SER A 163 -32.77 -12.47 8.20
C SER A 163 -32.82 -13.95 8.62
N ARG A 164 -32.18 -14.84 7.84
CA ARG A 164 -32.10 -16.27 8.16
C ARG A 164 -31.17 -16.58 9.33
N ASN A 165 -30.09 -15.82 9.53
CA ASN A 165 -29.16 -15.99 10.64
C ASN A 165 -28.94 -14.66 11.39
N PRO A 166 -29.82 -14.32 12.35
CA PRO A 166 -29.60 -13.15 13.18
C PRO A 166 -28.37 -13.37 14.08
N PRO A 167 -27.50 -12.36 14.24
CA PRO A 167 -26.34 -12.49 15.12
C PRO A 167 -26.79 -12.67 16.58
N VAL A 168 -26.28 -13.71 17.23
CA VAL A 168 -26.56 -14.04 18.63
C VAL A 168 -26.09 -12.91 19.53
N LYS A 169 -27.01 -12.27 20.26
CA LYS A 169 -26.69 -11.25 21.25
C LYS A 169 -25.89 -11.90 22.38
N SER A 170 -24.62 -11.54 22.52
CA SER A 170 -23.79 -11.86 23.68
C SER A 170 -24.41 -11.25 24.94
N SER A 171 -25.16 -12.03 25.71
CA SER A 171 -25.60 -11.70 27.05
C SER A 171 -24.42 -11.77 28.02
N ARG A 172 -23.70 -10.66 28.21
CA ARG A 172 -22.94 -10.45 29.45
C ARG A 172 -23.93 -9.94 30.49
N GLY A 173 -24.42 -10.88 31.30
CA GLY A 173 -25.33 -10.64 32.40
C GLY A 173 -24.70 -9.79 33.49
N THR A 174 -25.48 -8.80 33.91
CA THR A 174 -25.41 -8.09 35.18
C THR A 174 -26.22 -8.86 36.24
N ALA A 175 -25.57 -9.24 37.34
CA ALA A 175 -26.14 -9.52 38.67
C ALA A 175 -24.92 -9.55 39.64
N LEU A 176 -24.78 -8.64 40.62
CA LEU A 176 -25.25 -8.72 42.02
C LEU A 176 -24.75 -10.02 42.69
N GLU A 177 -23.99 -10.08 43.79
CA GLU A 177 -23.76 -9.20 44.96
C GLU A 177 -22.28 -8.87 45.22
#